data_AF-A0A1T4REN7-F1
#
_entry.id   AF-A0A1T4REN7-F1
#
_cell.length_a   1.000
_cell.length_b   1.000
_cell.length_c   1.000
_cell.angle_alpha   90.00
_cell.angle_beta   90.00
_cell.angle_gamma   90.00
#
_symmetry.space_group_name_H-M   'P 1'
#
loop_
_entity.id
_entity.type
_entity.pdbx_description
1 polymer ?
#
loop_
_entity_poly.entity_id
_entity_poly.type
_entity_poly.pdbx_seq_one_letter_code
_entity_poly.pdbx_strand_id
1 'polypeptide(L)'
;MPMPRSRPLLPLSLAVVLLTTPHFATPAGAEVRRCEAGDGTAVFTDQRCAAVGATAAATSTGGTGARLHRSGCARTVQDLMFEVSLAIDARDANHLASVYHWAGMSGRSANAVMDRLGRLVRRPLVDVVPVMAQPLARHAVLGDEPAPRSGPSDDQDSDAAALAAGATRYASHGGFDRRPPVGLRIVQTTDDGITPSETSFQLHEHFGCVWLRG
;
A
#
# COMPACT_ATOMS: atom_id res chain seq x y z
N MET A 1 86.45 63.37 -15.08
CA MET A 1 85.56 62.27 -15.52
C MET A 1 84.12 62.62 -15.17
N PRO A 2 83.27 62.95 -16.15
CA PRO A 2 81.83 63.05 -15.96
C PRO A 2 81.18 61.70 -16.30
N MET A 3 80.24 61.21 -15.50
CA MET A 3 79.19 60.31 -15.99
C MET A 3 77.91 60.48 -15.17
N PRO A 4 76.74 60.25 -15.80
CA PRO A 4 75.49 60.93 -15.48
C PRO A 4 74.52 60.10 -14.65
N ARG A 5 73.53 60.82 -14.10
CA ARG A 5 72.34 60.32 -13.41
C ARG A 5 71.33 59.69 -14.38
N SER A 6 70.66 58.61 -13.96
CA SER A 6 69.24 58.37 -14.26
C SER A 6 68.61 57.43 -13.21
N ARG A 7 67.37 57.74 -12.83
CA ARG A 7 66.52 57.10 -11.80
C ARG A 7 65.53 56.10 -12.46
N PRO A 8 64.43 55.66 -11.80
CA PRO A 8 64.27 54.48 -10.94
C PRO A 8 63.18 53.52 -11.48
N LEU A 9 63.01 52.30 -10.94
CA LEU A 9 61.73 51.59 -11.07
C LEU A 9 61.39 50.79 -9.79
N LEU A 10 60.24 51.15 -9.23
CA LEU A 10 59.52 50.55 -8.11
C LEU A 10 59.00 49.15 -8.49
N PRO A 11 58.84 48.23 -7.52
CA PRO A 11 57.55 47.54 -7.49
C PRO A 11 56.90 47.64 -6.12
N LEU A 12 55.71 48.21 -6.16
CA LEU A 12 54.67 48.22 -5.16
C LEU A 12 54.19 46.77 -4.96
N SER A 13 54.55 46.13 -3.86
CA SER A 13 54.19 44.73 -3.57
C SER A 13 53.83 44.54 -2.11
N LEU A 14 52.78 45.21 -1.61
CA LEU A 14 52.20 44.83 -0.32
C LEU A 14 50.80 45.45 -0.07
N ALA A 15 49.76 45.01 -0.78
CA ALA A 15 48.36 45.19 -0.30
C ALA A 15 47.34 44.47 -1.20
N VAL A 16 47.21 43.14 -1.10
CA VAL A 16 45.92 42.47 -1.40
C VAL A 16 45.77 41.27 -0.46
N VAL A 17 45.32 41.54 0.76
CA VAL A 17 44.69 40.53 1.62
C VAL A 17 43.30 40.29 1.03
N LEU A 18 43.19 39.29 0.15
CA LEU A 18 41.92 38.87 -0.43
C LEU A 18 41.03 38.28 0.68
N LEU A 19 39.83 38.87 0.80
CA LEU A 19 38.69 38.33 1.52
C LEU A 19 38.34 36.93 0.99
N THR A 20 38.64 35.88 1.75
CA THR A 20 38.08 34.55 1.54
C THR A 20 36.79 34.42 2.36
N THR A 21 35.66 34.77 1.75
CA THR A 21 34.34 34.44 2.29
C THR A 21 34.00 32.98 1.99
N PRO A 22 33.73 32.12 2.98
CA PRO A 22 33.30 30.75 2.73
C PRO A 22 31.92 30.80 2.08
N HIS A 23 31.86 30.47 0.80
CA HIS A 23 30.60 30.19 0.12
C HIS A 23 30.07 28.88 0.68
N PHE A 24 29.20 28.96 1.68
CA PHE A 24 28.36 27.82 2.07
C PHE A 24 27.51 27.45 0.87
N ALA A 25 27.94 26.45 0.10
CA ALA A 25 27.12 25.83 -0.92
C ALA A 25 25.89 25.24 -0.22
N THR A 26 24.73 25.87 -0.43
CA THR A 26 23.45 25.23 -0.09
C THR A 26 23.41 23.88 -0.81
N PRO A 27 23.11 22.77 -0.11
CA PRO A 27 22.94 21.50 -0.79
C PRO A 27 21.82 21.67 -1.82
N ALA A 28 22.18 21.62 -3.11
CA ALA A 28 21.21 21.55 -4.19
C ALA A 28 20.57 20.16 -4.09
N GLY A 29 19.52 20.04 -3.26
CA GLY A 29 18.68 18.87 -3.27
C GLY A 29 18.16 18.67 -4.69
N ALA A 30 18.27 17.44 -5.21
CA ALA A 30 17.60 17.05 -6.44
C ALA A 30 16.09 17.05 -6.18
N GLU A 31 15.49 18.22 -6.21
CA GLU A 31 14.05 18.41 -6.08
C GLU A 31 13.42 18.04 -7.44
N VAL A 32 12.71 16.90 -7.47
CA VAL A 32 11.95 16.48 -8.65
C VAL A 32 10.76 17.43 -8.79
N ARG A 33 10.81 18.28 -9.82
CA ARG A 33 9.78 19.25 -10.17
C ARG A 33 8.77 18.62 -11.12
N ARG A 34 7.48 18.88 -10.86
CA ARG A 34 6.40 18.57 -11.81
C ARG A 34 6.19 19.74 -12.75
N CYS A 35 6.33 19.48 -14.04
CA CYS A 35 6.18 20.43 -15.12
C CYS A 35 5.06 19.97 -16.07
N GLU A 36 4.54 20.88 -16.88
CA GLU A 36 3.54 20.63 -17.91
C GLU A 36 4.13 20.99 -19.28
N ALA A 37 4.20 20.03 -20.18
CA ALA A 37 4.66 20.23 -21.55
C ALA A 37 3.58 20.94 -22.38
N GLY A 38 3.96 21.47 -23.55
CA GLY A 38 3.04 22.25 -24.41
C GLY A 38 1.85 21.45 -24.97
N ASP A 39 1.89 20.12 -24.88
CA ASP A 39 0.81 19.20 -25.21
C ASP A 39 -0.10 18.85 -24.01
N GLY A 40 0.16 19.43 -22.83
CA GLY A 40 -0.55 19.14 -21.57
C GLY A 40 -0.02 17.92 -20.80
N THR A 41 1.05 17.27 -21.29
CA THR A 41 1.63 16.10 -20.62
C THR A 41 2.42 16.51 -19.38
N ALA A 42 2.26 15.78 -18.27
CA ALA A 42 3.05 16.00 -17.06
C ALA A 42 4.48 15.43 -17.22
N VAL A 43 5.49 16.27 -17.02
CA VAL A 43 6.92 15.92 -17.07
C VAL A 43 7.53 16.10 -15.67
N PHE A 44 8.23 15.08 -15.17
CA PHE A 44 8.94 15.16 -13.88
C PHE A 44 10.44 15.26 -14.12
N THR A 45 11.07 16.29 -13.59
CA THR A 45 12.49 16.55 -13.84
C THR A 45 13.17 17.19 -12.63
N ASP A 46 14.43 16.85 -12.42
CA ASP A 46 15.33 17.50 -11.47
C ASP A 46 15.88 18.84 -12.00
N GLN A 47 15.54 19.23 -13.24
CA GLN A 47 15.88 20.52 -13.85
C GLN A 47 14.70 21.50 -13.77
N ARG A 48 14.97 22.81 -13.95
CA ARG A 48 13.90 23.82 -13.98
C ARG A 48 12.98 23.52 -15.16
N CYS A 49 11.66 23.67 -15.02
CA CYS A 49 10.71 23.37 -16.10
C CYS A 49 11.05 24.09 -17.41
N ALA A 50 11.49 25.36 -17.33
CA ALA A 50 11.93 26.11 -18.50
C ALA A 50 13.14 25.49 -19.25
N ALA A 51 14.00 24.73 -18.57
CA ALA A 51 15.14 24.06 -19.20
C ALA A 51 14.71 22.87 -20.07
N VAL A 52 13.54 22.29 -19.81
CA VAL A 52 12.96 21.18 -20.60
C VAL A 52 11.80 21.64 -21.51
N GLY A 53 11.67 22.95 -21.72
CA GLY A 53 10.61 23.52 -22.57
C GLY A 53 9.20 23.37 -21.98
N ALA A 54 9.09 23.17 -20.67
CA ALA A 54 7.83 22.99 -19.96
C ALA A 54 7.57 24.15 -19.00
N THR A 55 6.32 24.30 -18.57
CA THR A 55 5.94 25.27 -17.54
C THR A 55 5.77 24.56 -16.19
N ALA A 56 5.88 25.29 -15.08
CA ALA A 56 5.60 24.69 -13.77
C ALA A 56 4.11 24.33 -13.70
N ALA A 57 3.81 23.06 -13.41
CA ALA A 57 2.43 22.67 -13.18
C ALA A 57 1.94 23.40 -11.92
N ALA A 58 0.76 24.02 -11.99
CA ALA A 58 0.14 24.57 -10.79
C ALA A 58 -0.04 23.42 -9.79
N THR A 59 0.50 23.58 -8.57
CA THR A 59 0.21 22.63 -7.49
C THR A 59 -1.30 22.60 -7.35
N SER A 60 -1.93 21.50 -7.74
CA SER A 60 -3.35 21.31 -7.52
C SER A 60 -3.56 21.30 -6.02
N THR A 61 -4.02 22.42 -5.47
CA THR A 61 -4.58 22.55 -4.12
C THR A 61 -5.96 21.87 -4.10
N GLY A 62 -6.03 20.65 -4.64
CA GLY A 62 -7.23 19.85 -4.72
C GLY A 62 -7.48 19.17 -3.39
N GLY A 63 -8.52 19.63 -2.70
CA GLY A 63 -9.18 18.87 -1.63
C GLY A 63 -8.46 18.85 -0.30
N THR A 64 -8.74 19.84 0.55
CA THR A 64 -8.43 19.88 1.99
C THR A 64 -9.23 18.84 2.81
N GLY A 65 -9.61 17.71 2.21
CA GLY A 65 -10.38 16.63 2.85
C GLY A 65 -9.89 15.21 2.55
N ALA A 66 -9.08 14.99 1.51
CA ALA A 66 -8.64 13.65 1.08
C ALA A 66 -7.17 13.33 1.44
N ARG A 67 -6.52 14.17 2.25
CA ARG A 67 -5.07 14.04 2.52
C ARG A 67 -4.67 13.10 3.67
N LEU A 68 -5.56 12.35 4.34
CA LEU A 68 -5.16 11.70 5.61
C LEU A 68 -5.75 10.33 5.99
N HIS A 69 -6.46 9.61 5.11
CA HIS A 69 -6.31 8.15 5.21
C HIS A 69 -4.94 7.85 4.60
N ARG A 70 -4.02 7.53 5.49
CA ARG A 70 -2.61 7.25 5.21
C ARG A 70 -2.56 6.08 4.22
N SER A 71 -2.61 6.42 2.93
CA SER A 71 -2.51 5.53 1.77
C SER A 71 -1.15 4.85 1.78
N GLY A 72 -1.03 3.82 2.61
CA GLY A 72 0.26 3.31 3.04
C GLY A 72 0.22 2.47 4.31
N CYS A 73 -0.88 2.46 5.09
CA CYS A 73 -1.01 1.57 6.24
C CYS A 73 -2.49 1.39 6.59
N ALA A 74 -3.12 0.34 6.07
CA ALA A 74 -4.44 -0.07 6.54
C ALA A 74 -4.30 -0.72 7.92
N ARG A 75 -5.08 -0.27 8.92
CA ARG A 75 -5.02 -0.83 10.29
C ARG A 75 -5.99 -1.98 10.49
N THR A 76 -7.06 -2.00 9.70
CA THR A 76 -8.05 -3.07 9.70
C THR A 76 -8.25 -3.59 8.28
N VAL A 77 -8.84 -4.78 8.15
CA VAL A 77 -9.17 -5.35 6.84
C VAL A 77 -10.25 -4.53 6.14
N GLN A 78 -11.18 -3.94 6.91
CA GLN A 78 -12.19 -3.03 6.39
C GLN A 78 -11.56 -1.76 5.79
N ASP A 79 -10.56 -1.17 6.45
CA ASP A 79 -9.80 -0.04 5.88
C ASP A 79 -9.13 -0.47 4.57
N LEU A 80 -8.52 -1.66 4.56
CA LEU A 80 -7.84 -2.18 3.37
C LEU A 80 -8.82 -2.39 2.21
N MET A 81 -10.00 -2.96 2.47
CA MET A 81 -11.06 -3.13 1.48
C MET A 81 -11.52 -1.79 0.91
N PHE A 82 -11.71 -0.79 1.78
CA PHE A 82 -12.11 0.55 1.37
C PHE A 82 -11.05 1.22 0.47
N GLU A 83 -9.77 1.15 0.86
CA GLU A 83 -8.66 1.71 0.08
C GLU A 83 -8.52 1.01 -1.29
N VAL A 84 -8.72 -0.32 -1.35
CA VAL A 84 -8.72 -1.07 -2.62
C VAL A 84 -9.87 -0.64 -3.52
N SER A 85 -11.09 -0.49 -2.99
CA SER A 85 -12.23 -0.01 -3.76
C SER A 85 -11.98 1.40 -4.32
N LEU A 86 -11.51 2.32 -3.48
CA LEU A 86 -11.17 3.68 -3.91
C LEU A 86 -10.11 3.69 -5.03
N ALA A 87 -9.06 2.89 -4.90
CA ALA A 87 -8.01 2.83 -5.90
C ALA A 87 -8.51 2.30 -7.25
N ILE A 88 -9.41 1.31 -7.26
CA ILE A 88 -9.97 0.76 -8.50
C ILE A 88 -10.99 1.72 -9.11
N ASP A 89 -11.90 2.29 -8.30
CA ASP A 89 -12.91 3.24 -8.78
C ASP A 89 -12.25 4.49 -9.38
N ALA A 90 -11.16 4.98 -8.78
CA ALA A 90 -10.37 6.09 -9.29
C ALA A 90 -9.42 5.70 -10.44
N ARG A 91 -9.29 4.40 -10.75
CA ARG A 91 -8.31 3.83 -11.69
C ARG A 91 -6.86 4.22 -11.35
N ASP A 92 -6.56 4.31 -10.05
CA ASP A 92 -5.27 4.77 -9.52
C ASP A 92 -4.40 3.59 -9.09
N ALA A 93 -3.45 3.22 -9.96
CA ALA A 93 -2.49 2.15 -9.68
C ALA A 93 -1.53 2.48 -8.54
N ASN A 94 -1.21 3.76 -8.32
CA ASN A 94 -0.31 4.17 -7.25
C ASN A 94 -0.99 4.10 -5.88
N HIS A 95 -2.30 4.43 -5.84
CA HIS A 95 -3.10 4.23 -4.65
C HIS A 95 -3.20 2.74 -4.31
N LEU A 96 -3.48 1.86 -5.29
CA LEU A 96 -3.49 0.41 -5.03
C LEU A 96 -2.10 -0.12 -4.61
N ALA A 97 -1.03 0.39 -5.22
CA ALA A 97 0.34 0.07 -4.85
C ALA A 97 0.67 0.48 -3.41
N SER A 98 0.06 1.55 -2.91
CA SER A 98 0.32 2.04 -1.56
C SER A 98 -0.10 1.05 -0.45
N VAL A 99 -1.04 0.15 -0.74
CA VAL A 99 -1.51 -0.88 0.19
C VAL A 99 -0.93 -2.28 -0.10
N TYR A 100 0.02 -2.38 -1.03
CA TYR A 100 0.75 -3.62 -1.33
C TYR A 100 2.04 -3.74 -0.50
N HIS A 101 2.38 -4.95 -0.08
CA HIS A 101 3.62 -5.21 0.66
C HIS A 101 4.82 -5.32 -0.29
N TRP A 102 5.66 -4.28 -0.32
CA TRP A 102 6.84 -4.23 -1.21
C TRP A 102 8.14 -4.77 -0.58
N ALA A 103 8.18 -4.93 0.74
CA ALA A 103 9.45 -5.17 1.45
C ALA A 103 10.10 -6.50 1.03
N GLY A 104 11.39 -6.44 0.68
CA GLY A 104 12.16 -7.60 0.23
C GLY A 104 12.05 -7.94 -1.26
N MET A 105 11.31 -7.14 -2.05
CA MET A 105 11.14 -7.37 -3.48
C MET A 105 12.30 -6.81 -4.32
N SER A 106 12.74 -7.55 -5.35
CA SER A 106 13.71 -7.04 -6.34
C SER A 106 13.04 -6.04 -7.29
N GLY A 107 13.81 -5.17 -7.94
CA GLY A 107 13.27 -4.21 -8.92
C GLY A 107 12.48 -4.87 -10.07
N ARG A 108 12.95 -6.04 -10.57
CA ARG A 108 12.25 -6.77 -11.65
C ARG A 108 10.88 -7.28 -11.19
N SER A 109 10.82 -7.90 -10.02
CA SER A 109 9.56 -8.35 -9.43
C SER A 109 8.64 -7.18 -9.09
N ALA A 110 9.20 -6.06 -8.60
CA ALA A 110 8.42 -4.88 -8.26
C ALA A 110 7.73 -4.28 -9.48
N ASN A 111 8.46 -4.16 -10.60
CA ASN A 111 7.88 -3.70 -11.86
C ASN A 111 6.79 -4.64 -12.38
N ALA A 112 7.00 -5.97 -12.31
CA ALA A 112 6.00 -6.94 -12.72
C ALA A 112 4.71 -6.85 -11.88
N VAL A 113 4.83 -6.60 -10.57
CA VAL A 113 3.69 -6.35 -9.69
C VAL A 113 3.00 -5.04 -10.07
N MET A 114 3.75 -3.94 -10.26
CA MET A 114 3.18 -2.66 -10.71
C MET A 114 2.38 -2.80 -12.01
N ASP A 115 2.90 -3.53 -13.00
CA ASP A 115 2.19 -3.79 -14.25
C ASP A 115 0.87 -4.57 -14.02
N ARG A 116 0.88 -5.55 -13.10
CA ARG A 116 -0.30 -6.31 -12.72
C ARG A 116 -1.34 -5.41 -12.03
N LEU A 117 -0.92 -4.60 -11.05
CA LEU A 117 -1.79 -3.65 -10.35
C LEU A 117 -2.40 -2.64 -11.35
N GLY A 118 -1.59 -2.14 -12.28
CA GLY A 118 -2.04 -1.23 -13.34
C GLY A 118 -3.06 -1.85 -14.31
N ARG A 119 -3.04 -3.16 -14.54
CA ARG A 119 -4.13 -3.85 -15.27
C ARG A 119 -5.37 -4.04 -14.42
N LEU A 120 -5.20 -4.29 -13.13
CA LEU A 120 -6.31 -4.54 -12.20
C LEU A 120 -7.21 -3.31 -12.03
N VAL A 121 -6.62 -2.14 -11.78
CA VAL A 121 -7.39 -0.89 -11.56
C VAL A 121 -8.14 -0.39 -12.79
N ARG A 122 -7.84 -0.93 -13.99
CA ARG A 122 -8.54 -0.56 -15.23
C ARG A 122 -9.84 -1.32 -15.46
N ARG A 123 -10.07 -2.41 -14.73
CA ARG A 123 -11.27 -3.24 -14.85
C ARG A 123 -12.36 -2.75 -13.91
N PRO A 124 -13.64 -2.75 -14.32
CA PRO A 124 -14.74 -2.38 -13.43
C PRO A 124 -14.79 -3.27 -12.19
N LEU A 125 -14.95 -2.65 -11.02
CA LEU A 125 -15.11 -3.36 -9.76
C LEU A 125 -16.56 -3.85 -9.61
N VAL A 126 -16.71 -5.11 -9.24
CA VAL A 126 -18.00 -5.69 -8.82
C VAL A 126 -18.05 -5.77 -7.30
N ASP A 127 -17.00 -6.33 -6.67
CA ASP A 127 -16.93 -6.47 -5.22
C ASP A 127 -15.49 -6.68 -4.73
N VAL A 128 -15.24 -6.39 -3.45
CA VAL A 128 -14.03 -6.75 -2.71
C VAL A 128 -14.45 -7.62 -1.52
N VAL A 129 -14.15 -8.91 -1.58
CA VAL A 129 -14.66 -9.90 -0.63
C VAL A 129 -13.54 -10.42 0.27
N PRO A 130 -13.71 -10.46 1.61
CA PRO A 130 -12.75 -11.14 2.48
C PRO A 130 -12.74 -12.64 2.24
N VAL A 131 -11.55 -13.22 2.09
CA VAL A 131 -11.34 -14.66 2.03
C VAL A 131 -11.11 -15.15 3.45
N MET A 132 -11.98 -16.02 3.94
CA MET A 132 -11.91 -16.56 5.30
C MET A 132 -10.98 -17.79 5.36
N ALA A 133 -10.33 -17.99 6.52
CA ALA A 133 -9.59 -19.22 6.76
C ALA A 133 -10.52 -20.44 6.66
N GLN A 134 -10.18 -21.41 5.81
CA GLN A 134 -10.89 -22.68 5.76
C GLN A 134 -10.50 -23.50 6.99
N PRO A 135 -11.46 -24.17 7.68
CA PRO A 135 -11.10 -25.14 8.69
C PRO A 135 -10.24 -26.21 8.03
N LEU A 136 -9.07 -26.50 8.60
CA LEU A 136 -8.48 -27.82 8.38
C LEU A 136 -9.56 -28.80 8.82
N ALA A 137 -10.11 -29.57 7.88
CA ALA A 137 -10.97 -30.68 8.21
C ALA A 137 -10.12 -31.57 9.12
N ARG A 138 -10.30 -31.45 10.43
CA ARG A 138 -9.85 -32.47 11.35
C ARG A 138 -10.58 -33.70 10.84
N HIS A 139 -9.85 -34.64 10.28
CA HIS A 139 -10.37 -35.98 10.08
C HIS A 139 -10.91 -36.37 11.46
N ALA A 140 -12.22 -36.32 11.60
CA ALA A 140 -12.89 -36.94 12.71
C ALA A 140 -12.52 -38.41 12.55
N VAL A 141 -11.54 -38.85 13.33
CA VAL A 141 -11.50 -40.25 13.75
C VAL A 141 -12.78 -40.39 14.55
N LEU A 142 -13.90 -40.62 13.86
CA LEU A 142 -15.01 -41.32 14.45
C LEU A 142 -14.42 -42.69 14.76
N GLY A 143 -13.87 -42.82 15.97
CA GLY A 143 -13.82 -44.11 16.60
C GLY A 143 -15.26 -44.62 16.58
N ASP A 144 -15.46 -45.72 15.86
CA ASP A 144 -16.63 -46.55 16.00
C ASP A 144 -16.61 -47.11 17.43
N GLU A 145 -16.98 -46.28 18.41
CA GLU A 145 -17.24 -46.73 19.76
C GLU A 145 -18.72 -47.15 19.80
N PRO A 146 -19.03 -48.45 19.88
CA PRO A 146 -20.41 -48.91 19.89
C PRO A 146 -21.10 -48.35 21.13
N ALA A 147 -22.18 -47.62 20.91
CA ALA A 147 -22.98 -47.01 21.96
C ALA A 147 -23.31 -48.03 23.08
N PRO A 148 -23.11 -47.69 24.36
CA PRO A 148 -23.58 -48.54 25.45
C PRO A 148 -25.11 -48.63 25.39
N ARG A 149 -25.65 -49.86 25.42
CA ARG A 149 -27.09 -50.10 25.47
C ARG A 149 -27.66 -49.51 26.76
N SER A 150 -28.52 -48.51 26.64
CA SER A 150 -29.30 -47.97 27.76
C SER A 150 -30.22 -49.07 28.31
N GLY A 151 -30.06 -49.39 29.60
CA GLY A 151 -31.10 -50.06 30.39
C GLY A 151 -32.24 -49.09 30.72
N PRO A 152 -33.39 -49.58 31.20
CA PRO A 152 -34.51 -48.73 31.58
C PRO A 152 -34.13 -47.89 32.81
N SER A 153 -34.18 -46.57 32.68
CA SER A 153 -33.96 -45.62 33.78
C SER A 153 -35.20 -44.76 33.96
N ASP A 154 -35.68 -44.69 35.20
CA ASP A 154 -36.87 -43.96 35.63
C ASP A 154 -36.85 -42.49 35.17
N ASP A 155 -37.97 -42.08 34.58
CA ASP A 155 -38.19 -40.79 33.93
C ASP A 155 -38.41 -39.67 34.95
N GLN A 156 -37.39 -38.85 35.26
CA GLN A 156 -37.60 -37.48 35.76
C GLN A 156 -36.38 -36.53 35.69
N ASP A 157 -35.16 -37.03 35.48
CA ASP A 157 -33.96 -36.16 35.33
C ASP A 157 -33.57 -35.86 33.86
N SER A 158 -34.32 -36.39 32.90
CA SER A 158 -34.05 -36.36 31.46
C SER A 158 -34.31 -34.99 30.81
N ASP A 159 -35.24 -34.22 31.34
CA ASP A 159 -35.63 -32.92 30.76
C ASP A 159 -34.56 -31.84 31.02
N ALA A 160 -33.96 -31.84 32.21
CA ALA A 160 -32.91 -30.89 32.57
C ALA A 160 -31.62 -31.13 31.77
N ALA A 161 -31.26 -32.40 31.53
CA ALA A 161 -30.11 -32.77 30.72
C ALA A 161 -30.32 -32.44 29.23
N ALA A 162 -31.52 -32.66 28.70
CA ALA A 162 -31.87 -32.30 27.32
C ALA A 162 -31.86 -30.77 27.09
N LEU A 163 -32.36 -29.99 28.06
CA LEU A 163 -32.33 -28.53 28.04
C LEU A 163 -30.90 -27.98 28.17
N ALA A 164 -30.05 -28.57 29.01
CA ALA A 164 -28.64 -28.19 29.12
C ALA A 164 -27.85 -28.53 27.84
N ALA A 165 -28.10 -29.68 27.23
CA ALA A 165 -27.49 -30.07 25.95
C ALA A 165 -27.99 -29.21 24.77
N GLY A 166 -29.25 -28.78 24.80
CA GLY A 166 -29.83 -27.83 23.86
C GLY A 166 -29.24 -26.42 24.03
N ALA A 167 -29.14 -25.93 25.27
CA ALA A 167 -28.54 -24.63 25.60
C ALA A 167 -27.06 -24.57 25.23
N THR A 168 -26.31 -25.65 25.42
CA THR A 168 -24.90 -25.74 25.01
C THR A 168 -24.77 -25.70 23.48
N ARG A 169 -25.66 -26.38 22.75
CA ARG A 169 -25.71 -26.33 21.27
C ARG A 169 -26.12 -24.95 20.74
N TYR A 170 -27.06 -24.28 21.39
CA TYR A 170 -27.48 -22.91 21.05
C TYR A 170 -26.37 -21.88 21.35
N ALA A 171 -25.66 -22.04 22.48
CA ALA A 171 -24.49 -21.22 22.81
C ALA A 171 -23.33 -21.44 21.83
N SER A 172 -23.16 -22.67 21.34
CA SER A 172 -22.15 -23.03 20.33
C SER A 172 -22.48 -22.50 18.93
N HIS A 173 -23.77 -22.28 18.61
CA HIS A 173 -24.22 -21.70 17.34
C HIS A 173 -24.24 -20.15 17.35
N GLY A 174 -24.15 -19.52 18.53
CA GLY A 174 -24.10 -18.06 18.68
C GLY A 174 -22.71 -17.45 18.52
N GLY A 175 -21.67 -18.27 18.46
CA GLY A 175 -20.34 -17.84 18.07
C GLY A 175 -20.26 -17.79 16.55
N PHE A 176 -20.71 -16.70 15.92
CA PHE A 176 -20.32 -16.40 14.55
C PHE A 176 -18.82 -16.63 14.45
N ASP A 177 -18.42 -17.51 13.55
CA ASP A 177 -17.05 -17.93 13.40
C ASP A 177 -16.14 -16.73 13.15
N ARG A 178 -15.54 -16.21 14.23
CA ARG A 178 -14.61 -15.07 14.23
C ARG A 178 -13.26 -15.46 13.65
N ARG A 179 -13.23 -16.31 12.61
CA ARG A 179 -11.97 -16.59 11.92
C ARG A 179 -11.54 -15.27 11.27
N PRO A 180 -10.30 -14.83 11.47
CA PRO A 180 -9.83 -13.67 10.75
C PRO A 180 -9.79 -13.99 9.25
N PRO A 181 -10.08 -13.02 8.38
CA PRO A 181 -9.82 -13.17 6.95
C PRO A 181 -8.31 -13.37 6.73
N VAL A 182 -7.98 -14.19 5.74
CA VAL A 182 -6.60 -14.53 5.35
C VAL A 182 -6.21 -13.93 4.00
N GLY A 183 -7.18 -13.34 3.30
CA GLY A 183 -6.99 -12.73 1.98
C GLY A 183 -8.13 -11.78 1.62
N LEU A 184 -7.95 -11.05 0.54
CA LEU A 184 -9.02 -10.36 -0.18
C LEU A 184 -9.16 -10.96 -1.57
N ARG A 185 -10.40 -11.11 -2.04
CA ARG A 185 -10.73 -11.48 -3.41
C ARG A 185 -11.42 -10.30 -4.07
N ILE A 186 -10.80 -9.80 -5.13
CA ILE A 186 -11.33 -8.72 -5.94
C ILE A 186 -12.09 -9.36 -7.09
N VAL A 187 -13.37 -9.02 -7.20
CA VAL A 187 -14.29 -9.50 -8.23
C VAL A 187 -14.51 -8.36 -9.21
N GLN A 188 -14.20 -8.61 -10.48
CA GLN A 188 -14.29 -7.63 -11.57
C GLN A 188 -14.94 -8.26 -12.79
N THR A 189 -15.28 -7.46 -13.77
CA THR A 189 -15.59 -7.95 -15.12
C THR A 189 -14.36 -7.83 -16.03
N THR A 190 -14.27 -8.70 -17.04
CA THR A 190 -13.29 -8.54 -18.14
C THR A 190 -13.64 -7.31 -18.98
N ASP A 191 -12.81 -7.00 -19.97
CA ASP A 191 -13.02 -5.84 -20.85
C ASP A 191 -14.35 -5.92 -21.63
N ASP A 192 -14.92 -7.12 -21.79
CA ASP A 192 -16.24 -7.35 -22.40
C ASP A 192 -17.41 -6.94 -21.47
N GLY A 193 -17.13 -6.60 -20.21
CA GLY A 193 -18.09 -6.12 -19.23
C GLY A 193 -19.04 -7.17 -18.65
N ILE A 194 -19.01 -8.41 -19.12
CA ILE A 194 -19.95 -9.48 -18.74
C ILE A 194 -19.25 -10.66 -18.07
N THR A 195 -18.06 -11.05 -18.54
CA THR A 195 -17.36 -12.21 -17.99
C THR A 195 -16.73 -11.86 -16.63
N PRO A 196 -17.06 -12.57 -15.55
CA PRO A 196 -16.45 -12.32 -14.26
C PRO A 196 -14.98 -12.76 -14.27
N SER A 197 -14.14 -11.97 -13.60
CA SER A 197 -12.73 -12.23 -13.34
C SER A 197 -12.47 -12.03 -11.86
N GLU A 198 -11.80 -12.99 -11.24
CA GLU A 198 -11.45 -12.92 -9.82
C GLU A 198 -9.93 -12.83 -9.66
N THR A 199 -9.47 -12.00 -8.73
CA THR A 199 -8.07 -11.93 -8.32
C THR A 199 -7.99 -11.99 -6.81
N SER A 200 -7.26 -12.98 -6.27
CA SER A 200 -7.03 -13.11 -4.84
C SER A 200 -5.65 -12.59 -4.43
N PHE A 201 -5.62 -11.95 -3.27
CA PHE A 201 -4.42 -11.53 -2.55
C PHE A 201 -4.46 -12.11 -1.15
N GLN A 202 -3.31 -12.48 -0.62
CA GLN A 202 -3.13 -12.81 0.79
C GLN A 202 -3.04 -11.52 1.61
N LEU A 203 -3.46 -11.60 2.87
CA LEU A 203 -3.19 -10.56 3.86
C LEU A 203 -1.85 -10.81 4.53
N HIS A 204 -1.04 -9.77 4.67
CA HIS A 204 0.21 -9.81 5.40
C HIS A 204 0.24 -8.72 6.46
N GLU A 205 0.47 -9.08 7.72
CA GLU A 205 0.66 -8.13 8.80
C GLU A 205 2.13 -7.72 8.89
N HIS A 206 2.41 -6.42 8.83
CA HIS A 206 3.77 -5.90 8.94
C HIS A 206 3.75 -4.48 9.47
N PHE A 207 4.59 -4.21 10.48
CA PHE A 207 4.68 -2.92 11.19
C PHE A 207 3.33 -2.37 11.70
N GLY A 208 2.42 -3.25 12.13
CA GLY A 208 1.11 -2.86 12.65
C GLY A 208 0.09 -2.45 11.58
N CYS A 209 0.35 -2.77 10.31
CA CYS A 209 -0.57 -2.58 9.20
C CYS A 209 -0.89 -3.94 8.55
N VAL A 210 -2.04 -4.00 7.87
CA VAL A 210 -2.45 -5.10 7.02
C VAL A 210 -2.19 -4.69 5.57
N TRP A 211 -1.51 -5.57 4.84
CA TRP A 211 -1.06 -5.32 3.46
C TRP A 211 -1.57 -6.40 2.51
N LEU A 212 -1.76 -6.05 1.24
CA LEU A 212 -1.91 -7.03 0.16
C LEU A 212 -0.57 -7.69 -0.16
N ARG A 213 -0.62 -8.99 -0.44
CA ARG A 213 0.52 -9.76 -0.97
C ARG A 213 0.02 -10.80 -1.98
N GLY A 214 0.78 -11.07 -3.03
CA GLY A 214 0.43 -12.10 -4.01
C GLY A 214 1.33 -12.10 -5.23
#